data_AF-A0A519JRW1-F1
#
_entry.id   AF-A0A519JRW1-F1
#
_cell.length_a   1.000
_cell.length_b   1.000
_cell.length_c   1.000
_cell.angle_alpha   90.00
_cell.angle_beta   90.00
_cell.angle_gamma   90.00
#
_symmetry.space_group_name_H-M   'P 1'
#
loop_
_entity.id
_entity.type
_entity.pdbx_description
1 polymer ?
#
loop_
_entity_poly.entity_id
_entity_poly.type
_entity_poly.pdbx_seq_one_letter_code
_entity_poly.pdbx_strand_id
1 'polypeptide(L)'
;MKKTLLFTTLLFAMATGSVSGQFIVKPTFFETLGVSNQGLVSGYEGQAGPYSIWNPDANTFYTIGGAAPGQGVGGATKFSNDGVYLSGTNYIEQTISTAWARNVLTDY
;
A
#
# COMPACT_ATOMS: atom_id res chain seq x y z
N MET A 1 -5.76 -44.05 36.42
CA MET A 1 -6.02 -43.63 35.03
C MET A 1 -6.86 -42.35 34.95
N LYS A 2 -8.10 -42.30 35.47
CA LYS A 2 -8.96 -41.09 35.41
C LYS A 2 -8.36 -39.85 36.10
N LYS A 3 -7.74 -40.02 37.27
CA LYS A 3 -7.08 -38.93 38.02
C LYS A 3 -5.83 -38.40 37.31
N THR A 4 -5.03 -39.29 36.73
CA THR A 4 -3.83 -38.93 35.96
C THR A 4 -4.21 -38.11 34.73
N LEU A 5 -5.26 -38.52 34.00
CA LEU A 5 -5.77 -37.78 32.85
C LEU A 5 -6.22 -36.37 33.25
N LEU A 6 -6.89 -36.23 34.39
CA LEU A 6 -7.36 -34.94 34.93
C LEU A 6 -6.20 -34.01 35.28
N PHE A 7 -5.14 -34.53 35.90
CA PHE A 7 -3.95 -33.74 36.22
C PHE A 7 -3.21 -33.27 34.96
N THR A 8 -3.13 -34.11 33.93
CA THR A 8 -2.46 -33.74 32.68
C THR A 8 -3.21 -32.64 31.93
N THR A 9 -4.56 -32.68 31.89
CA THR A 9 -5.36 -31.60 31.27
C THR A 9 -5.27 -30.29 32.04
N LEU A 10 -5.25 -30.35 33.37
CA LEU A 10 -5.10 -29.13 34.20
C LEU A 10 -3.75 -28.45 33.94
N LEU A 11 -2.68 -29.23 33.77
CA LEU A 11 -1.34 -28.73 33.52
C LEU A 11 -1.24 -28.03 32.15
N PHE A 12 -1.89 -28.57 31.11
CA PHE A 12 -1.92 -27.95 29.78
C PHE A 12 -2.75 -26.67 29.73
N ALA A 13 -3.85 -26.59 30.47
CA ALA A 13 -4.65 -25.37 30.55
C ALA A 13 -3.86 -24.19 31.15
N MET A 14 -3.01 -24.47 32.16
CA MET A 14 -2.15 -23.47 32.80
C MET A 14 -0.95 -23.03 31.94
N ALA A 15 -0.61 -23.77 30.88
CA ALA A 15 0.49 -23.44 29.96
C ALA A 15 0.06 -22.55 28.78
N THR A 16 -1.19 -22.08 28.75
CA THR A 16 -1.69 -21.19 27.70
C THR A 16 -1.16 -19.76 27.90
N GLY A 17 -0.11 -19.41 27.17
CA GLY A 17 0.39 -18.04 27.11
C GLY A 17 -0.48 -17.18 26.18
N SER A 18 -0.73 -15.93 26.56
CA SER A 18 -1.32 -14.95 25.64
C SER A 18 -0.30 -14.57 24.58
N VAL A 19 -0.62 -14.78 23.31
CA VAL A 19 0.15 -14.20 22.20
C VAL A 19 -0.41 -12.81 21.96
N SER A 20 0.35 -11.78 22.31
CA SER A 20 0.01 -10.39 22.03
C SER A 20 0.74 -9.93 20.78
N GLY A 21 0.00 -9.53 19.75
CA GLY A 21 0.53 -8.79 18.61
C GLY A 21 0.23 -7.31 18.79
N GLN A 22 1.25 -6.46 18.73
CA GLN A 22 1.05 -5.01 18.67
C GLN A 22 0.83 -4.61 17.22
N PHE A 23 -0.27 -3.93 16.92
CA PHE A 23 -0.43 -3.19 15.68
C PHE A 23 -0.59 -1.71 16.00
N ILE A 24 0.12 -0.87 15.27
CA ILE A 24 0.08 0.58 15.46
C ILE A 24 -0.96 1.13 14.48
N VAL A 25 -2.09 1.61 14.99
CA VAL A 25 -3.04 2.41 14.20
C VAL A 25 -2.53 3.84 14.21
N LYS A 26 -1.97 4.29 13.09
CA LYS A 26 -1.54 5.68 12.94
C LYS A 26 -2.75 6.57 12.63
N PRO A 27 -2.81 7.80 13.15
CA PRO A 27 -3.87 8.77 12.83
C PRO A 27 -3.82 9.23 11.36
N THR A 28 -2.67 9.07 10.70
CA THR A 28 -2.49 9.27 9.26
C THR A 28 -2.28 7.92 8.58
N PHE A 29 -3.08 7.68 7.56
CA PHE A 29 -3.06 6.50 6.74
C PHE A 29 -1.98 6.66 5.67
N PHE A 30 -0.85 5.96 5.80
CA PHE A 30 0.12 5.87 4.72
C PHE A 30 0.12 4.43 4.19
N GLU A 31 -0.42 4.26 3.00
CA GLU A 31 -0.54 2.97 2.33
C GLU A 31 0.82 2.56 1.78
N THR A 32 1.46 1.61 2.44
CA THR A 32 2.79 1.15 2.07
C THR A 32 2.73 0.14 0.92
N LEU A 33 3.49 0.39 -0.14
CA LEU A 33 3.50 -0.43 -1.35
C LEU A 33 4.79 -1.23 -1.55
N GLY A 34 5.91 -0.75 -1.01
CA GLY A 34 7.21 -1.40 -1.18
C GLY A 34 8.32 -0.73 -0.38
N VAL A 35 9.45 -1.41 -0.25
CA VAL A 35 10.63 -0.95 0.49
C VAL A 35 11.86 -1.07 -0.40
N SER A 36 12.72 -0.04 -0.42
CA SER A 36 13.99 -0.05 -1.15
C SER A 36 15.10 -0.77 -0.37
N ASN A 37 16.24 -1.02 -1.02
CA ASN A 37 17.42 -1.61 -0.38
C ASN A 37 18.02 -0.75 0.75
N GLN A 38 17.65 0.53 0.82
CA GLN A 38 18.08 1.50 1.83
C GLN A 38 17.01 1.71 2.93
N GLY A 39 15.93 0.93 2.92
CA GLY A 39 14.86 1.04 3.92
C GLY A 39 13.87 2.19 3.67
N LEU A 40 13.89 2.82 2.50
CA LEU A 40 12.89 3.83 2.13
C LEU A 40 11.60 3.14 1.69
N VAL A 41 10.45 3.67 2.12
CA VAL A 41 9.15 3.05 1.89
C VAL A 41 8.36 3.87 0.88
N SER A 42 7.94 3.28 -0.24
CA SER A 42 7.01 3.92 -1.18
C SER A 42 5.57 3.73 -0.74
N GLY A 43 4.72 4.73 -0.93
CA GLY A 43 3.31 4.64 -0.59
C GLY A 43 2.51 5.87 -0.98
N TYR A 44 1.32 6.03 -0.42
CA TYR A 44 0.48 7.21 -0.62
C TYR A 44 -0.44 7.44 0.58
N GLU A 45 -0.92 8.66 0.76
CA GLU A 45 -1.88 8.99 1.82
C GLU A 45 -3.33 9.08 1.31
N GLY A 46 -3.50 9.36 0.02
CA GLY A 46 -4.81 9.53 -0.61
C GLY A 46 -4.94 8.74 -1.91
N GLN A 47 -6.13 8.15 -2.11
CA GLN A 47 -6.49 7.52 -3.38
C GLN A 47 -6.49 8.54 -4.52
N ALA A 48 -5.97 8.17 -5.70
CA ALA A 48 -5.75 9.07 -6.85
C ALA A 48 -4.90 10.33 -6.55
N GLY A 49 -4.29 10.40 -5.36
CA GLY A 49 -3.33 11.43 -4.99
C GLY A 49 -1.90 11.08 -5.43
N PRO A 50 -0.91 11.92 -5.11
CA PRO A 50 0.47 11.62 -5.42
C PRO A 50 1.01 10.49 -4.52
N TYR A 51 1.96 9.74 -5.06
CA TYR A 51 2.81 8.87 -4.25
C TYR A 51 3.80 9.69 -3.42
N SER A 52 4.29 9.08 -2.34
CA SER A 52 5.34 9.61 -1.49
C SER A 52 6.35 8.52 -1.13
N ILE A 53 7.55 8.95 -0.76
CA ILE A 53 8.57 8.15 -0.10
C ILE A 53 8.60 8.52 1.39
N TRP A 54 8.50 7.54 2.25
CA TRP A 54 8.69 7.67 3.69
C TRP A 54 10.09 7.16 4.07
N ASN A 55 10.85 8.02 4.75
CA ASN A 55 12.07 7.62 5.45
C ASN A 55 11.70 7.32 6.92
N PRO A 56 11.73 6.05 7.35
CA PRO A 56 11.33 5.68 8.70
C PRO A 56 12.31 6.16 9.79
N ASP A 57 13.61 6.21 9.48
CA ASP A 57 14.65 6.57 10.46
C ASP A 57 14.54 8.05 10.87
N ALA A 58 14.32 8.92 9.89
CA ALA A 58 14.10 10.35 10.12
C ALA A 58 12.63 10.70 10.36
N ASN A 59 11.72 9.74 10.17
CA ASN A 59 10.27 9.93 10.13
C ASN A 59 9.85 11.10 9.21
N THR A 60 10.40 11.16 8.00
CA THR A 60 10.10 12.22 7.01
C THR A 60 9.42 11.65 5.77
N PHE A 61 8.56 12.46 5.15
CA PHE A 61 7.82 12.11 3.95
C PHE A 61 8.19 13.06 2.81
N TYR A 62 8.40 12.49 1.63
CA TYR A 62 8.71 13.22 0.41
C TYR A 62 7.75 12.84 -0.70
N THR A 63 6.95 13.79 -1.17
CA THR A 63 6.01 13.58 -2.27
C THR A 63 6.76 13.50 -3.61
N ILE A 64 6.45 12.48 -4.41
CA ILE A 64 7.12 12.19 -5.70
C ILE A 64 6.19 12.32 -6.91
N GLY A 65 4.92 12.70 -6.70
CA GLY A 65 3.93 12.85 -7.78
C GLY A 65 3.31 11.53 -8.21
N GLY A 66 2.84 11.45 -9.46
CA GLY A 66 2.09 10.30 -9.97
C GLY A 66 0.63 10.27 -9.51
N ALA A 67 -0.01 9.12 -9.71
CA ALA A 67 -1.42 8.89 -9.38
C ALA A 67 -1.60 7.54 -8.66
N ALA A 68 -1.90 7.59 -7.36
CA ALA A 68 -2.13 6.45 -6.50
C ALA A 68 -3.41 5.69 -6.85
N PRO A 69 -3.49 4.38 -6.57
CA PRO A 69 -4.68 3.59 -6.86
C PRO A 69 -5.94 4.09 -6.13
N GLY A 70 -7.09 3.92 -6.78
CA GLY A 70 -8.40 4.34 -6.31
C GLY A 70 -9.01 5.44 -7.19
N GLN A 71 -10.29 5.74 -6.99
CA GLN A 71 -11.05 6.72 -7.79
C GLN A 71 -10.91 6.54 -9.33
N GLY A 72 -10.83 5.29 -9.80
CA GLY A 72 -10.67 4.96 -11.22
C GLY A 72 -9.21 4.87 -11.71
N VAL A 73 -8.24 5.19 -10.87
CA VAL A 73 -6.81 4.98 -11.15
C VAL A 73 -6.39 3.58 -10.70
N GLY A 74 -5.69 2.84 -11.56
CA GLY A 74 -5.11 1.55 -11.25
C GLY A 74 -3.58 1.58 -11.16
N GLY A 75 -3.00 0.51 -10.61
CA GLY A 75 -1.55 0.33 -10.50
C GLY A 75 -1.00 0.54 -9.09
N ALA A 76 0.31 0.45 -8.97
CA ALA A 76 1.06 0.63 -7.72
C ALA A 76 2.50 1.04 -8.04
N THR A 77 3.20 1.62 -7.08
CA THR A 77 4.63 1.84 -7.22
C THR A 77 5.41 0.54 -7.09
N LYS A 78 6.54 0.44 -7.80
CA LYS A 78 7.47 -0.67 -7.70
C LYS A 78 8.91 -0.18 -7.79
N PHE A 79 9.73 -0.59 -6.84
CA PHE A 79 11.17 -0.37 -6.89
C PHE A 79 11.82 -1.28 -7.94
N SER A 80 12.82 -0.77 -8.64
CA SER A 80 13.74 -1.60 -9.43
C SER A 80 14.49 -2.57 -8.52
N ASN A 81 15.04 -3.63 -9.11
CA ASN A 81 15.72 -4.68 -8.34
C ASN A 81 16.94 -4.16 -7.54
N ASP A 82 17.62 -3.14 -8.07
CA ASP A 82 18.72 -2.46 -7.39
C ASP A 82 18.25 -1.39 -6.38
N GLY A 83 16.95 -1.08 -6.34
CA GLY A 83 16.33 -0.09 -5.45
C GLY A 83 16.60 1.36 -5.86
N VAL A 84 17.24 1.62 -7.00
CA VAL A 84 17.65 2.97 -7.45
C VAL A 84 16.49 3.73 -8.08
N TYR A 85 15.58 3.03 -8.75
CA TYR A 85 14.46 3.62 -9.47
C TYR A 85 13.13 3.17 -8.88
N LEU A 86 12.11 4.01 -9.06
CA LEU A 86 10.74 3.70 -8.74
C LEU A 86 9.86 4.02 -9.94
N SER A 87 9.03 3.06 -10.35
CA SER A 87 7.99 3.26 -11.36
C SER A 87 6.62 3.37 -10.69
N GLY A 88 5.71 4.13 -11.28
CA GLY A 88 4.31 4.22 -10.84
C GLY A 88 3.41 4.79 -11.92
N THR A 89 2.10 4.76 -11.70
CA THR A 89 1.11 5.38 -12.60
C THR A 89 1.23 6.90 -12.56
N ASN A 90 1.04 7.56 -13.70
CA ASN A 90 0.97 9.01 -13.78
C ASN A 90 -0.10 9.44 -14.79
N TYR A 91 -0.67 10.62 -14.60
CA TYR A 91 -1.51 11.24 -15.60
C TYR A 91 -0.67 11.83 -16.72
N ILE A 92 -1.17 11.71 -17.94
CA ILE A 92 -0.64 12.41 -19.10
C ILE A 92 -1.76 13.25 -19.71
N GLU A 93 -1.43 14.48 -20.09
CA GLU A 93 -2.30 15.25 -20.97
C GLU A 93 -1.95 14.89 -22.41
N GLN A 94 -2.92 14.37 -23.15
CA GLN A 94 -2.76 14.03 -24.55
C GLN A 94 -3.79 14.80 -25.37
N THR A 95 -3.31 15.57 -26.35
CA THR A 95 -4.20 16.17 -27.35
C THR A 95 -4.73 15.07 -28.26
N ILE A 96 -6.01 14.75 -28.12
CA ILE A 96 -6.71 13.82 -29.00
C ILE A 96 -7.22 14.54 -30.25
N SER A 97 -7.06 13.90 -31.41
CA SER A 97 -7.63 14.41 -32.65
C SER A 97 -9.16 14.30 -32.61
N THR A 98 -9.85 15.42 -32.81
CA THR A 98 -11.31 15.47 -32.94
C THR A 98 -11.80 15.14 -34.35
N ALA A 99 -10.91 14.80 -35.28
CA ALA A 99 -11.28 14.52 -36.68
C ALA A 99 -12.29 13.38 -36.85
N TRP A 100 -12.34 12.44 -35.89
CA TRP A 100 -13.29 11.32 -35.85
C TRP A 100 -14.34 11.46 -34.74
N ALA A 101 -14.32 12.57 -34.00
CA ALA A 101 -15.32 12.83 -32.96
C ALA A 101 -16.65 13.20 -33.66
N ARG A 102 -17.63 12.30 -33.57
CA ARG A 102 -18.98 12.55 -34.06
C ARG A 102 -19.64 13.62 -33.19
N ASN A 103 -19.70 14.84 -33.69
CA ASN A 103 -20.26 15.98 -32.98
C ASN A 103 -21.78 16.16 -33.23
N VAL A 104 -22.37 15.37 -34.12
CA VAL A 104 -23.80 15.48 -34.51
C VAL A 104 -24.46 14.11 -34.52
N LEU A 105 -25.63 14.01 -33.91
CA LEU A 105 -26.37 12.76 -33.65
C LEU A 105 -27.07 12.17 -34.91
N THR A 106 -26.92 12.80 -36.09
CA THR A 106 -27.71 12.51 -37.30
C THR A 106 -26.96 11.73 -38.37
N ASP A 107 -25.75 11.25 -38.10
CA ASP A 107 -24.95 10.48 -39.06
C ASP A 107 -25.38 9.00 -39.17
N TYR A 108 -26.69 8.73 -39.32
CA TYR A 108 -27.27 7.39 -39.52
C TYR A 108 -27.79 7.22 -40.96
#